data_AF-A0A7V8E714-F1
#
_entry.id   AF-A0A7V8E714-F1
#
_cell.length_a   1.000
_cell.length_b   1.000
_cell.length_c   1.000
_cell.angle_alpha   90.00
_cell.angle_beta   90.00
_cell.angle_gamma   90.00
#
_symmetry.space_group_name_H-M   'P 1'
#
loop_
_entity.id
_entity.type
_entity.pdbx_description
1 polymer ?
#
loop_
_entity_poly.entity_id
_entity_poly.type
_entity_poly.pdbx_seq_one_letter_code
_entity_poly.pdbx_strand_id
1 'polypeptide(L)'
;MIVFLIPGYLRPFTGHRRSVEIPAGPRTVGEALDALGAQFPGVRERVLVETGEVRQHVNVFVGQESIRYTGGLATPVRDGAEISILPAVSGGAPAQTVIFACVHNAGRSQMAAAFFNALSDASKAAAISAGTHPAERVHPEVVAAMQEHGIDLSAATPKRLTDDLSRTASLLVTMGCGEECPFVPGVPVLDWPLPDPKGKGADAVRAIRDEVEKRVRALLAERAWTRAG
;
A
#
# COMPACT_ATOMS: atom_id res chain seq x y z
N MET A 1 25.18 -2.12 -28.12
CA MET A 1 25.10 -2.07 -26.64
C MET A 1 23.64 -2.14 -26.24
N ILE A 2 23.29 -2.98 -25.26
CA ILE A 2 21.94 -3.12 -24.71
C ILE A 2 21.96 -2.58 -23.28
N VAL A 3 20.90 -1.89 -22.85
CA VAL A 3 20.79 -1.36 -21.49
C VAL A 3 19.70 -2.10 -20.74
N PHE A 4 20.03 -2.71 -19.60
CA PHE A 4 19.05 -3.26 -18.67
C PHE A 4 18.65 -2.22 -17.63
N LEU A 5 17.34 -2.02 -17.43
CA LEU A 5 16.80 -1.30 -16.27
C LEU A 5 16.55 -2.29 -15.14
N ILE A 6 17.18 -2.03 -13.99
CA ILE A 6 17.21 -2.96 -12.86
C ILE A 6 16.22 -2.54 -11.76
N PRO A 7 15.17 -3.35 -11.49
CA PRO A 7 14.19 -3.07 -10.46
C PRO A 7 14.79 -3.27 -9.07
N GLY A 8 14.21 -2.61 -8.07
CA GLY A 8 14.75 -2.57 -6.70
C GLY A 8 15.15 -3.94 -6.12
N TYR A 9 14.34 -4.98 -6.36
CA TYR A 9 14.58 -6.32 -5.84
C TYR A 9 15.77 -7.06 -6.48
N LEU A 10 16.21 -6.63 -7.68
CA LEU A 10 17.40 -7.18 -8.34
C LEU A 10 18.68 -6.38 -8.06
N ARG A 11 18.56 -5.15 -7.55
CA ARG A 11 19.71 -4.27 -7.27
C ARG A 11 20.78 -4.87 -6.35
N PRO A 12 20.45 -5.64 -5.29
CA PRO A 12 21.47 -6.31 -4.47
C PRO A 12 22.39 -7.25 -5.26
N PHE A 13 21.92 -7.78 -6.39
CA PHE A 13 22.67 -8.71 -7.25
C PHE A 13 23.43 -7.99 -8.36
N THR A 14 23.15 -6.70 -8.60
CA THR A 14 23.80 -5.89 -9.63
C THR A 14 24.77 -4.85 -9.08
N GLY A 15 25.19 -4.97 -7.81
CA GLY A 15 26.02 -3.98 -7.15
C GLY A 15 25.28 -2.66 -6.91
N HIS A 16 23.99 -2.74 -6.59
CA HIS A 16 23.07 -1.62 -6.37
C HIS A 16 22.84 -0.70 -7.60
N ARG A 17 23.21 -1.16 -8.79
CA ARG A 17 23.03 -0.39 -10.04
C ARG A 17 21.57 -0.31 -10.46
N ARG A 18 21.15 0.89 -10.88
CA ARG A 18 19.82 1.14 -11.49
C ARG A 18 19.74 0.70 -12.96
N SER A 19 20.88 0.67 -13.63
CA SER A 19 21.01 0.22 -15.01
C SER A 19 22.33 -0.53 -15.21
N VAL A 20 22.34 -1.47 -16.14
CA VAL A 20 23.52 -2.25 -16.53
C VAL A 20 23.64 -2.24 -18.04
N GLU A 21 24.82 -1.92 -18.53
CA GLU A 21 25.12 -1.96 -19.97
C GLU A 21 25.75 -3.30 -20.33
N ILE A 22 25.19 -3.95 -21.34
CA ILE A 22 25.69 -5.19 -21.93
C ILE A 22 26.31 -4.84 -23.30
N PRO A 23 27.57 -5.23 -23.56
CA PRO A 23 28.21 -5.06 -24.86
C PRO A 23 27.38 -5.65 -26.01
N ALA A 24 27.62 -5.16 -27.23
CA ALA A 24 26.97 -5.71 -28.42
C ALA A 24 27.26 -7.22 -28.57
N GLY A 25 26.28 -7.99 -29.03
CA GLY A 25 26.41 -9.44 -29.15
C GLY A 25 25.07 -10.17 -29.09
N PRO A 26 24.28 -9.99 -28.01
CA PRO A 26 22.98 -10.64 -27.90
C PRO A 26 22.02 -10.23 -29.02
N ARG A 27 21.41 -11.21 -29.66
CA ARG A 27 20.40 -11.06 -30.72
C ARG A 27 18.99 -11.28 -30.19
N THR A 28 18.85 -11.87 -29.01
CA THR A 28 17.58 -12.19 -28.35
C THR A 28 17.58 -11.76 -26.89
N VAL A 29 16.38 -11.66 -26.29
CA VAL A 29 16.23 -11.35 -24.86
C VAL A 29 16.85 -12.45 -23.98
N GLY A 30 16.72 -13.71 -24.39
CA GLY A 30 17.36 -14.84 -23.71
C GLY A 30 18.88 -14.68 -23.63
N GLU A 31 19.53 -14.43 -24.77
CA GLU A 31 20.97 -14.19 -24.83
C GLU A 31 21.39 -12.95 -24.01
N ALA A 32 20.57 -11.90 -23.99
CA ALA A 32 20.86 -10.71 -23.22
C ALA A 32 20.78 -10.98 -21.70
N LEU A 33 19.81 -11.79 -21.27
CA LEU A 33 19.69 -12.23 -19.87
C LEU A 33 20.80 -13.22 -19.48
N ASP A 34 21.28 -14.05 -20.41
CA ASP A 34 22.47 -14.90 -20.22
C ASP A 34 23.72 -14.05 -20.00
N ALA A 35 23.94 -13.04 -20.84
CA ALA A 35 25.06 -12.11 -20.70
C ALA A 35 24.99 -11.33 -19.37
N LEU A 36 23.80 -10.86 -18.99
CA LEU A 36 23.57 -10.21 -17.69
C LEU A 36 23.87 -11.16 -16.52
N GLY A 37 23.40 -12.40 -16.59
CA GLY A 37 23.64 -13.42 -15.55
C GLY A 37 25.12 -13.81 -15.43
N ALA A 38 25.85 -13.87 -16.55
CA ALA A 38 27.29 -14.13 -16.55
C ALA A 38 28.09 -13.01 -15.87
N GLN A 39 27.67 -11.75 -16.03
CA GLN A 39 28.28 -10.61 -15.35
C GLN A 39 27.82 -10.47 -13.89
N PHE A 40 26.61 -10.92 -13.57
CA PHE A 40 25.98 -10.79 -12.25
C PHE A 40 25.30 -12.10 -11.82
N PRO A 41 26.07 -13.00 -11.19
CA PRO A 41 25.54 -14.27 -10.68
C PRO A 41 24.34 -14.05 -9.75
N GLY A 42 23.28 -14.85 -9.89
CA GLY A 42 22.08 -14.75 -9.07
C GLY A 42 20.94 -13.93 -9.68
N VAL A 43 21.19 -13.12 -10.72
CA VAL A 43 20.14 -12.34 -11.41
C VAL A 43 19.26 -13.26 -12.25
N ARG A 44 19.86 -14.17 -13.02
CA ARG A 44 19.13 -15.03 -13.97
C ARG A 44 18.13 -15.92 -13.25
N GLU A 45 18.51 -16.52 -12.13
CA GLU A 45 17.70 -17.42 -11.31
C GLU A 45 16.49 -16.71 -10.67
N ARG A 46 16.54 -15.37 -10.59
CA ARG A 46 15.44 -14.53 -10.09
C ARG A 46 14.50 -14.05 -11.19
N VAL A 47 14.92 -14.15 -12.45
CA VAL A 47 14.13 -13.78 -13.63
C VAL A 47 13.51 -15.02 -14.27
N LEU A 48 14.26 -16.12 -14.33
CA LEU A 48 13.86 -17.38 -14.95
C LEU A 48 13.63 -18.48 -13.91
N VAL A 49 12.76 -19.43 -14.25
CA VAL A 49 12.64 -20.73 -13.56
C VAL A 49 13.68 -21.71 -14.10
N GLU A 50 13.83 -22.86 -13.44
CA GLU A 50 14.81 -23.90 -13.82
C GLU A 50 14.60 -24.45 -15.23
N THR A 51 13.37 -24.44 -15.74
CA THR A 51 13.05 -24.86 -17.13
C THR A 51 13.50 -23.86 -18.19
N GLY A 52 14.05 -22.70 -17.78
CA GLY A 52 14.50 -21.64 -18.68
C GLY A 52 13.40 -20.66 -19.09
N GLU A 53 12.18 -20.78 -18.56
CA GLU A 53 11.10 -19.82 -18.82
C GLU A 53 11.13 -18.63 -17.86
N VAL A 54 10.52 -17.50 -18.25
CA VAL A 54 10.39 -16.34 -17.35
C VAL A 54 9.43 -16.66 -16.22
N ARG A 55 9.80 -16.34 -14.98
CA ARG A 55 8.94 -16.53 -13.80
C ARG A 55 7.62 -15.81 -13.99
N GLN A 56 6.52 -16.44 -13.57
CA GLN A 56 5.15 -15.88 -13.68
C GLN A 56 5.02 -14.47 -13.07
N HIS A 57 5.76 -14.21 -11.99
CA HIS A 57 5.78 -12.92 -11.30
C HIS A 57 6.84 -11.94 -11.82
N VAL A 58 7.38 -12.16 -13.01
CA VAL A 58 8.33 -11.26 -13.68
C VAL A 58 7.80 -10.93 -15.06
N ASN A 59 7.88 -9.65 -15.41
CA ASN A 59 7.63 -9.15 -16.75
C ASN A 59 8.93 -8.59 -17.32
N VAL A 60 9.20 -8.92 -18.57
CA VAL A 60 10.35 -8.39 -19.31
C VAL A 60 9.81 -7.63 -20.52
N PHE A 61 10.40 -6.48 -20.79
CA PHE A 61 10.03 -5.61 -21.90
C PHE A 61 11.27 -5.24 -22.71
N VAL A 62 11.10 -5.10 -24.02
CA VAL A 62 12.08 -4.46 -24.91
C VAL A 62 11.48 -3.12 -25.32
N GLY A 63 12.06 -2.02 -24.85
CA GLY A 63 11.42 -0.70 -24.90
C GLY A 63 10.07 -0.70 -24.17
N GLN A 64 8.99 -0.52 -24.93
CA GLN A 64 7.62 -0.50 -24.41
C GLN A 64 6.87 -1.83 -24.63
N GLU A 65 7.44 -2.78 -25.37
CA GLU A 65 6.76 -4.02 -25.76
C GLU A 65 7.07 -5.16 -24.81
N SER A 66 6.03 -5.85 -24.31
CA SER A 66 6.21 -7.02 -23.47
C SER A 66 6.64 -8.22 -24.29
N ILE A 67 7.67 -8.94 -23.84
CA ILE A 67 8.16 -10.14 -24.53
C ILE A 67 7.11 -11.24 -24.62
N ARG A 68 6.08 -11.22 -23.75
CA ARG A 68 4.96 -12.16 -23.78
C ARG A 68 4.22 -12.17 -25.13
N TYR A 69 4.23 -11.04 -25.83
CA TYR A 69 3.54 -10.87 -27.11
C TYR A 69 4.49 -10.81 -28.30
N THR A 70 5.81 -10.86 -28.07
CA THR A 70 6.83 -10.70 -29.12
C THR A 70 7.80 -11.88 -29.21
N GLY A 71 7.40 -13.06 -28.71
CA GLY A 71 8.17 -14.31 -28.85
C GLY A 71 8.95 -14.75 -27.61
N GLY A 72 8.67 -14.17 -26.44
CA GLY A 72 9.27 -14.56 -25.17
C GLY A 72 10.77 -14.32 -25.13
N LEU A 73 11.55 -15.31 -24.69
CA LEU A 73 13.01 -15.18 -24.68
C LEU A 73 13.62 -15.10 -26.09
N ALA A 74 12.90 -15.57 -27.11
CA ALA A 74 13.31 -15.44 -28.50
C ALA A 74 13.02 -14.06 -29.10
N THR A 75 12.42 -13.13 -28.35
CA THR A 75 12.19 -11.76 -28.81
C THR A 75 13.49 -11.14 -29.31
N PRO A 76 13.54 -10.64 -30.56
CA PRO A 76 14.74 -10.03 -31.12
C PRO A 76 15.13 -8.76 -30.37
N VAL A 77 16.43 -8.58 -30.14
CA VAL A 77 17.01 -7.39 -29.52
C VAL A 77 18.02 -6.77 -30.50
N ARG A 78 18.02 -5.45 -30.61
CA ARG A 78 18.95 -4.69 -31.46
C ARG A 78 19.95 -3.93 -30.60
N ASP A 79 21.05 -3.51 -31.20
CA ASP A 79 21.93 -2.54 -30.55
C ASP A 79 21.19 -1.24 -30.25
N GLY A 80 21.40 -0.72 -29.04
CA GLY A 80 20.69 0.43 -28.48
C GLY A 80 19.39 0.07 -27.78
N ALA A 81 18.98 -1.20 -27.76
CA ALA A 81 17.75 -1.61 -27.09
C ALA A 81 17.85 -1.43 -25.57
N GLU A 82 16.75 -1.00 -24.99
CA GLU A 82 16.53 -0.97 -23.56
C GLU A 82 15.67 -2.18 -23.16
N ILE A 83 16.13 -2.96 -22.19
CA ILE A 83 15.39 -4.09 -21.63
C ILE A 83 15.01 -3.76 -20.19
N SER A 84 13.72 -3.79 -19.89
CA SER A 84 13.21 -3.56 -18.54
C SER A 84 12.77 -4.86 -17.90
N ILE A 85 13.29 -5.15 -16.70
CA ILE A 85 12.81 -6.24 -15.85
C ILE A 85 11.93 -5.63 -14.78
N LEU A 86 10.67 -6.04 -14.73
CA LEU A 86 9.71 -5.56 -13.77
C LEU A 86 9.13 -6.75 -13.01
N PRO A 87 8.87 -6.62 -11.70
CA PRO A 87 8.03 -7.62 -11.06
C PRO A 87 6.64 -7.57 -11.69
N ALA A 88 5.87 -8.64 -11.58
CA ALA A 88 4.43 -8.61 -11.84
C ALA A 88 3.78 -7.74 -10.78
N VAL A 89 3.83 -6.43 -11.00
CA VAL A 89 3.01 -5.45 -10.31
C VAL A 89 1.67 -5.49 -11.01
N SER A 90 0.64 -6.01 -10.34
CA SER A 90 -0.67 -5.39 -10.49
C SER A 90 -0.44 -3.91 -10.18
N GLY A 91 -0.49 -3.03 -11.18
CA GLY A 91 0.02 -1.66 -11.08
C GLY A 91 -0.72 -0.76 -10.09
N GLY A 92 -0.50 -0.97 -8.79
CA GLY A 92 -0.77 -0.03 -7.72
C GLY A 92 0.48 0.06 -6.86
N ALA A 93 0.88 1.27 -6.46
CA ALA A 93 1.66 1.40 -5.24
C ALA A 93 0.96 0.60 -4.13
N PRO A 94 1.69 0.02 -3.14
CA PRO A 94 1.03 -0.62 -2.01
C PRO A 94 -0.04 0.35 -1.47
N ALA A 95 -1.23 -0.18 -1.23
CA ALA A 95 -2.36 0.60 -0.75
C ALA A 95 -1.88 1.45 0.44
N GLN A 96 -2.10 2.77 0.35
CA GLN A 96 -1.66 3.69 1.38
C GLN A 96 -2.33 3.32 2.70
N THR A 97 -1.53 3.23 3.77
CA THR A 97 -2.04 2.90 5.09
C THR A 97 -2.42 4.20 5.80
N VAL A 98 -3.70 4.38 6.08
CA VAL A 98 -4.20 5.51 6.88
C VAL A 98 -4.45 5.02 8.30
N ILE A 99 -3.84 5.67 9.29
CA ILE A 99 -4.08 5.35 10.70
C ILE A 99 -5.03 6.37 11.30
N PHE A 100 -6.17 5.92 11.82
CA PHE A 100 -7.04 6.73 12.66
C PHE A 100 -6.72 6.48 14.13
N ALA A 101 -6.33 7.52 14.85
CA ALA A 101 -5.91 7.47 16.24
C ALA A 101 -6.89 8.24 17.15
N CYS A 102 -7.32 7.61 18.23
CA CYS A 102 -7.99 8.29 19.35
C CYS A 102 -7.53 7.67 20.68
N VAL A 103 -7.91 8.23 21.82
CA VAL A 103 -7.42 7.74 23.12
C VAL A 103 -7.72 6.25 23.32
N HIS A 104 -9.00 5.85 23.29
CA HIS A 104 -9.40 4.50 23.68
C HIS A 104 -9.51 3.47 22.54
N ASN A 105 -9.39 3.90 21.29
CA ASN A 105 -9.69 3.09 20.11
C ASN A 105 -11.02 2.30 20.21
N ALA A 106 -12.03 2.90 20.83
CA ALA A 106 -13.33 2.29 21.09
C ALA A 106 -14.51 3.11 20.55
N GLY A 107 -14.23 4.21 19.83
CA GLY A 107 -15.25 5.11 19.31
C GLY A 107 -14.84 5.77 18.00
N ARG A 108 -14.43 7.05 18.06
CA ARG A 108 -14.07 7.88 16.90
C ARG A 108 -13.20 7.16 15.85
N SER A 109 -12.06 6.62 16.25
CA SER A 109 -11.15 5.96 15.30
C SER A 109 -11.68 4.65 14.73
N GLN A 110 -12.53 3.93 15.47
CA GLN A 110 -13.19 2.71 14.98
C GLN A 110 -14.22 3.05 13.91
N MET A 111 -15.08 4.05 14.17
CA MET A 111 -16.04 4.54 13.18
C MET A 111 -15.34 5.02 11.91
N ALA A 112 -14.26 5.80 12.06
CA ALA A 112 -13.52 6.36 10.94
C ALA A 112 -12.87 5.28 10.06
N ALA A 113 -12.15 4.33 10.66
CA ALA A 113 -11.52 3.25 9.91
C ALA A 113 -12.55 2.34 9.22
N ALA A 114 -13.70 2.09 9.86
CA ALA A 114 -14.75 1.27 9.29
C ALA A 114 -15.43 1.93 8.09
N PHE A 115 -15.83 3.21 8.20
CA PHE A 115 -16.34 3.96 7.06
C PHE A 115 -15.30 4.08 5.95
N PHE A 116 -14.03 4.33 6.29
CA PHE A 116 -12.97 4.45 5.30
C PHE A 116 -12.84 3.17 4.48
N ASN A 117 -12.71 2.02 5.14
CA ASN A 117 -12.55 0.72 4.47
C ASN A 117 -13.81 0.28 3.70
N ALA A 118 -15.00 0.69 4.15
CA ALA A 118 -16.23 0.45 3.43
C ALA A 118 -16.31 1.24 2.10
N LEU A 119 -15.75 2.45 2.07
CA LEU A 119 -15.89 3.40 0.97
C LEU A 119 -14.65 3.51 0.06
N SER A 120 -13.47 3.09 0.54
CA SER A 120 -12.22 3.20 -0.21
C SER A 120 -12.04 2.08 -1.23
N ASP A 121 -11.35 2.40 -2.31
CA ASP A 121 -10.72 1.41 -3.17
C ASP A 121 -9.55 0.79 -2.41
N ALA A 122 -9.71 -0.47 -2.01
CA ALA A 122 -8.72 -1.20 -1.22
C ALA A 122 -7.37 -1.38 -1.95
N SER A 123 -7.34 -1.22 -3.27
CA SER A 123 -6.07 -1.20 -4.03
C SER A 123 -5.29 0.11 -3.87
N LYS A 124 -5.97 1.20 -3.50
CA LYS A 124 -5.38 2.54 -3.34
C LYS A 124 -5.06 2.87 -1.90
N ALA A 125 -5.98 2.58 -0.97
CA ALA A 125 -5.80 2.89 0.45
C ALA A 125 -6.64 1.99 1.36
N ALA A 126 -6.08 1.69 2.53
CA ALA A 126 -6.75 0.96 3.60
C ALA A 126 -6.50 1.66 4.94
N ALA A 127 -7.45 1.52 5.85
CA ALA A 127 -7.40 2.15 7.16
C ALA A 127 -7.17 1.14 8.29
N ILE A 128 -6.38 1.57 9.26
CA ILE A 128 -6.20 0.93 10.56
C ILE A 128 -6.65 1.91 11.64
N SER A 129 -7.40 1.43 12.63
CA SER A 129 -7.67 2.22 13.84
C SER A 129 -6.73 1.79 14.97
N ALA A 130 -6.27 2.73 15.79
CA ALA A 130 -5.49 2.46 16.99
C ALA A 130 -5.73 3.53 18.07
N GLY A 131 -5.15 3.33 19.27
CA GLY A 131 -5.24 4.31 20.34
C GLY A 131 -4.11 4.27 21.37
N THR A 132 -3.94 5.39 22.08
CA THR A 132 -2.87 5.60 23.07
C THR A 132 -3.13 4.78 24.34
N HIS A 133 -4.40 4.68 24.74
CA HIS A 133 -4.89 3.96 25.91
C HIS A 133 -6.09 3.06 25.55
N PRO A 134 -5.89 1.95 24.79
CA PRO A 134 -6.99 1.14 24.29
C PRO A 134 -7.93 0.63 25.38
N ALA A 135 -9.24 0.69 25.15
CA ALA A 135 -10.23 0.05 26.00
C ALA A 135 -10.28 -1.46 25.75
N GLU A 136 -11.02 -2.21 26.58
CA GLU A 136 -11.20 -3.65 26.39
C GLU A 136 -12.02 -4.01 25.15
N ARG A 137 -12.97 -3.15 24.76
CA ARG A 137 -13.89 -3.35 23.65
C ARG A 137 -14.37 -2.04 23.06
N VAL A 138 -14.92 -2.08 21.86
CA VAL A 138 -15.64 -0.94 21.27
C VAL A 138 -16.87 -0.60 22.13
N HIS A 139 -17.15 0.70 22.27
CA HIS A 139 -18.25 1.18 23.08
C HIS A 139 -19.60 0.68 22.51
N PRO A 140 -20.51 0.13 23.34
CA PRO A 140 -21.80 -0.39 22.86
C PRO A 140 -22.63 0.63 22.08
N GLU A 141 -22.62 1.88 22.51
CA GLU A 141 -23.30 2.98 21.82
C GLU A 141 -22.74 3.24 20.42
N VAL A 142 -21.43 3.01 20.22
CA VAL A 142 -20.77 3.12 18.91
C VAL A 142 -21.11 1.92 18.03
N VAL A 143 -21.14 0.72 18.60
CA VAL A 143 -21.58 -0.50 17.88
C VAL A 143 -23.01 -0.31 17.37
N ALA A 144 -23.93 0.10 18.25
CA ALA A 144 -25.31 0.36 17.88
C ALA A 144 -25.44 1.41 16.77
N ALA A 145 -24.72 2.53 16.89
CA ALA A 145 -24.75 3.59 15.88
C ALA A 145 -24.20 3.14 14.52
N MET A 146 -23.17 2.29 14.48
CA MET A 146 -22.59 1.81 13.22
C MET A 146 -23.42 0.70 12.56
N GLN A 147 -24.13 -0.12 13.35
CA GLN A 147 -25.05 -1.12 12.85
C GLN A 147 -26.23 -0.52 12.07
N GLU A 148 -26.65 0.72 12.40
CA GLU A 148 -27.63 1.48 11.61
C GLU A 148 -27.17 1.71 10.16
N HIS A 149 -25.86 1.66 9.89
CA HIS A 149 -25.24 1.75 8.56
C HIS A 149 -24.81 0.38 8.00
N GLY A 150 -25.23 -0.71 8.63
CA GLY A 150 -24.86 -2.08 8.21
C GLY A 150 -23.41 -2.46 8.52
N ILE A 151 -22.72 -1.72 9.39
CA ILE A 151 -21.34 -1.99 9.79
C ILE A 151 -21.33 -2.51 11.22
N ASP A 152 -20.98 -3.79 11.39
CA ASP A 152 -20.85 -4.38 12.73
C ASP A 152 -19.43 -4.23 13.29
N LEU A 153 -19.31 -3.57 14.44
CA LEU A 153 -18.06 -3.38 15.17
C LEU A 153 -17.99 -4.22 16.45
N SER A 154 -18.96 -5.10 16.71
CA SER A 154 -19.03 -5.91 17.93
C SER A 154 -17.78 -6.79 18.14
N ALA A 155 -17.20 -7.30 17.05
CA ALA A 155 -15.99 -8.13 17.05
C ALA A 155 -14.69 -7.32 16.93
N ALA A 156 -14.76 -6.00 16.76
CA ALA A 156 -13.57 -5.17 16.62
C ALA A 156 -12.82 -5.07 17.96
N THR A 157 -11.51 -5.28 17.93
CA THR A 157 -10.66 -5.20 19.13
C THR A 157 -9.89 -3.88 19.15
N PRO A 158 -10.04 -3.05 20.18
CA PRO A 158 -9.19 -1.88 20.36
C PRO A 158 -7.72 -2.30 20.46
N LYS A 159 -6.85 -1.60 19.73
CA LYS A 159 -5.42 -1.90 19.64
C LYS A 159 -4.56 -0.70 19.97
N ARG A 160 -3.37 -0.97 20.50
CA ARG A 160 -2.39 0.06 20.87
C ARG A 160 -1.77 0.69 19.64
N LEU A 161 -1.67 2.02 19.66
CA LEU A 161 -0.85 2.77 18.73
C LEU A 161 0.61 2.65 19.19
N THR A 162 1.39 1.81 18.51
CA THR A 162 2.82 1.67 18.76
C THR A 162 3.63 2.50 17.77
N ASP A 163 4.88 2.80 18.09
CA ASP A 163 5.78 3.50 17.17
C ASP A 163 5.95 2.74 15.86
N ASP A 164 6.14 1.42 15.94
CA ASP A 164 6.28 0.57 14.75
C ASP A 164 5.05 0.63 13.86
N LEU A 165 3.85 0.56 14.44
CA LEU A 165 2.60 0.71 13.69
C LEU A 165 2.52 2.10 13.06
N SER A 166 2.86 3.14 13.81
CA SER A 166 2.78 4.54 13.35
C SER A 166 3.75 4.81 12.19
N ARG A 167 4.90 4.14 12.14
CA ARG A 167 5.87 4.21 11.02
C ARG A 167 5.36 3.58 9.73
N THR A 168 4.34 2.71 9.79
CA THR A 168 3.72 2.12 8.59
C THR A 168 2.72 3.06 7.91
N ALA A 169 2.32 4.14 8.60
CA ALA A 169 1.31 5.05 8.10
C ALA A 169 1.85 5.91 6.95
N SER A 170 1.06 6.00 5.89
CA SER A 170 1.17 7.04 4.87
C SER A 170 0.50 8.34 5.34
N LEU A 171 -0.43 8.25 6.27
CA LEU A 171 -1.18 9.36 6.85
C LEU A 171 -1.67 8.98 8.25
N LEU A 172 -1.44 9.85 9.24
CA LEU A 172 -1.97 9.71 10.59
C LEU A 172 -3.09 10.74 10.81
N VAL A 173 -4.28 10.27 11.21
CA VAL A 173 -5.43 11.12 11.53
C VAL A 173 -5.70 11.03 13.02
N THR A 174 -5.52 12.13 13.74
CA THR A 174 -5.73 12.23 15.19
C THR A 174 -7.14 12.71 15.50
N MET A 175 -7.77 12.10 16.50
CA MET A 175 -9.16 12.34 16.87
C MET A 175 -9.26 12.48 18.40
N GLY A 176 -8.77 13.59 18.92
CA GLY A 176 -8.83 13.92 20.35
C GLY A 176 -7.87 13.15 21.24
N CYS A 177 -6.70 12.72 20.72
CA CYS A 177 -5.58 12.20 21.54
C CYS A 177 -4.63 13.31 22.05
N GLY A 178 -4.78 14.55 21.57
CA GLY A 178 -3.89 15.65 21.96
C GLY A 178 -2.42 15.33 21.65
N GLU A 179 -1.54 15.66 22.59
CA GLU A 179 -0.09 15.44 22.47
C GLU A 179 0.36 14.00 22.80
N GLU A 180 -0.57 13.10 23.16
CA GLU A 180 -0.22 11.69 23.46
C GLU A 180 0.07 10.86 22.21
N CYS A 181 -0.33 11.34 21.03
CA CYS A 181 -0.09 10.65 19.77
C CYS A 181 1.41 10.77 19.39
N PRO A 182 2.07 9.66 19.00
CA PRO A 182 3.51 9.65 18.75
C PRO A 182 3.87 10.54 17.56
N PHE A 183 4.94 11.33 17.73
CA PHE A 183 5.52 12.08 16.61
C PHE A 183 6.28 11.14 15.68
N VAL A 184 5.81 11.02 14.43
CA VAL A 184 6.47 10.20 13.40
C VAL A 184 7.06 11.11 12.33
N PRO A 185 8.39 11.23 12.24
CA PRO A 185 9.03 12.04 11.22
C PRO A 185 8.63 11.61 9.79
N GLY A 186 8.21 12.57 8.98
CA GLY A 186 7.88 12.34 7.56
C GLY A 186 6.48 11.79 7.30
N VAL A 187 5.69 11.47 8.33
CA VAL A 187 4.28 11.08 8.17
C VAL A 187 3.40 12.32 8.34
N PRO A 188 2.57 12.69 7.35
CA PRO A 188 1.64 13.79 7.50
C PRO A 188 0.59 13.47 8.57
N VAL A 189 0.25 14.46 9.39
CA VAL A 189 -0.75 14.36 10.46
C VAL A 189 -1.93 15.29 10.16
N LEU A 190 -3.15 14.77 10.25
CA LEU A 190 -4.40 15.54 10.19
C LEU A 190 -5.13 15.44 11.52
N ASP A 191 -5.53 16.58 12.09
CA ASP A 191 -6.30 16.60 13.32
C ASP A 191 -7.79 16.84 13.04
N TRP A 192 -8.63 15.93 13.55
CA TRP A 192 -10.09 16.02 13.49
C TRP A 192 -10.63 16.25 14.90
N PRO A 193 -10.92 17.51 15.28
CA PRO A 193 -11.52 17.80 16.58
C PRO A 193 -12.94 17.22 16.59
N LEU A 194 -13.13 16.17 17.39
CA LEU A 194 -14.39 15.45 17.53
C LEU A 194 -14.68 15.19 19.00
N PRO A 195 -15.93 15.39 19.45
CA PRO A 195 -16.28 15.08 20.82
C PRO A 195 -16.18 13.57 21.09
N ASP A 196 -15.89 13.20 22.34
CA ASP A 196 -15.87 11.80 22.75
C ASP A 196 -17.30 11.23 22.77
N PRO A 197 -17.59 10.11 22.09
CA PRO A 197 -18.90 9.46 22.16
C PRO A 197 -19.16 8.73 23.48
N LYS A 198 -18.13 8.41 24.27
CA LYS A 198 -18.25 7.59 25.47
C LYS A 198 -19.31 8.11 26.44
N GLY A 199 -20.28 7.26 26.77
CA GLY A 199 -21.33 7.54 27.76
C GLY A 199 -22.37 8.57 27.31
N LYS A 200 -22.36 8.97 26.02
CA LYS A 200 -23.36 9.89 25.48
C LYS A 200 -24.62 9.14 25.03
N GLY A 201 -25.74 9.87 24.98
CA GLY A 201 -26.99 9.36 24.42
C GLY A 201 -26.91 9.12 22.92
N ALA A 202 -27.78 8.23 22.41
CA ALA A 202 -27.75 7.76 21.02
C ALA A 202 -27.68 8.89 19.97
N ASP A 203 -28.47 9.96 20.13
CA ASP A 203 -28.49 11.06 19.16
C ASP A 203 -27.15 11.81 19.08
N ALA A 204 -26.49 12.01 20.21
CA ALA A 204 -25.16 12.61 20.24
C ALA A 204 -24.10 11.71 19.59
N VAL A 205 -24.21 10.39 19.78
CA VAL A 205 -23.31 9.42 19.15
C VAL A 205 -23.54 9.36 17.64
N ARG A 206 -24.80 9.39 17.18
CA ARG A 206 -25.15 9.49 15.75
C ARG A 206 -24.59 10.75 15.12
N ALA A 207 -24.73 11.91 15.78
CA ALA A 207 -24.15 13.15 15.28
C ALA A 207 -22.61 13.07 15.13
N ILE A 208 -21.92 12.41 16.06
CA ILE A 208 -20.47 12.16 15.95
C ILE A 208 -20.17 11.21 14.78
N ARG A 209 -20.92 10.11 14.65
CA ARG A 209 -20.78 9.14 13.55
C ARG A 209 -20.93 9.83 12.20
N ASP A 210 -21.96 10.63 12.03
CA ASP A 210 -22.28 11.28 10.76
C ASP A 210 -21.23 12.33 10.38
N GLU A 211 -20.71 13.07 11.36
CA GLU A 211 -19.58 13.99 11.14
C GLU A 211 -18.28 13.23 10.79
N VAL A 212 -18.03 12.08 11.42
CA VAL A 212 -16.89 11.20 11.06
C VAL A 212 -17.03 10.71 9.62
N GLU A 213 -18.20 10.23 9.23
CA GLU A 213 -18.47 9.76 7.87
C GLU A 213 -18.24 10.87 6.85
N LYS A 214 -18.77 12.07 7.11
CA LYS A 214 -18.58 13.24 6.25
C LYS A 214 -17.09 13.57 6.04
N ARG A 215 -16.28 13.55 7.10
CA ARG A 215 -14.83 13.81 7.01
C ARG A 215 -14.08 12.71 6.27
N VAL A 216 -14.46 11.44 6.48
CA VAL A 216 -13.91 10.30 5.73
C VAL A 216 -14.21 10.44 4.24
N ARG A 217 -15.45 10.76 3.87
CA ARG A 217 -15.83 10.98 2.46
C ARG A 217 -15.06 12.12 1.82
N ALA A 218 -14.90 13.24 2.54
CA ALA A 218 -14.10 14.37 2.08
C ALA A 218 -12.63 13.98 1.86
N LEU A 219 -12.02 13.25 2.80
CA LEU A 219 -10.64 12.77 2.69
C LEU A 219 -10.47 11.82 1.50
N LEU A 220 -11.38 10.86 1.31
CA LEU A 220 -11.33 9.93 0.18
C LEU A 220 -11.45 10.65 -1.16
N ALA A 221 -12.31 11.67 -1.25
CA ALA A 221 -12.47 12.48 -2.45
C ALA A 221 -11.22 13.33 -2.74
N GLU A 222 -10.69 14.03 -1.73
CA GLU A 222 -9.47 14.84 -1.84
C GLU A 222 -8.28 14.00 -2.34
N ARG A 223 -8.17 12.75 -1.86
CA ARG A 223 -7.06 11.84 -2.19
C ARG A 223 -7.33 10.93 -3.39
N ALA A 224 -8.50 11.05 -4.03
CA ALA A 224 -8.95 10.17 -5.12
C ALA A 224 -8.90 8.66 -4.79
N TRP A 225 -9.18 8.32 -3.53
CA TRP A 225 -9.19 6.95 -2.99
C TRP A 225 -10.57 6.28 -2.98
N THR A 226 -11.59 6.94 -3.54
CA THR A 226 -12.93 6.35 -3.66
C THR A 226 -12.94 5.15 -4.61
N ARG A 227 -13.83 4.18 -4.34
CA ARG A 227 -14.15 3.12 -5.30
C ARG A 227 -14.72 3.72 -6.58
N ALA A 228 -14.36 3.14 -7.73
CA ALA A 228 -15.15 3.34 -8.94
C ALA A 228 -16.51 2.66 -8.73
N GLY A 229 -17.59 3.42 -8.87
CA GLY A 229 -18.97 2.92 -8.75
C GLY A 229 -19.38 2.08 -9.95
#